data_AF-A0A943UD58-F1
#
_entry.id   AF-A0A943UD58-F1
#
_cell.length_a   1.000
_cell.length_b   1.000
_cell.length_c   1.000
_cell.angle_alpha   90.00
_cell.angle_beta   90.00
_cell.angle_gamma   90.00
#
_symmetry.space_group_name_H-M   'P 1'
#
loop_
_entity.id
_entity.type
_entity.pdbx_description
1 polymer ?
#
loop_
_entity_poly.entity_id
_entity_poly.type
_entity_poly.pdbx_seq_one_letter_code
_entity_poly.pdbx_strand_id
1 'polypeptide(L)'
;DYLKDAFDAMPDGAAKDRIAAEVEEMKPEAEALMLDAENAPYALAYIKLFCEQYNEQTDDGPICNTLVTKSAADQCGLLVYSKLRSVEESAETSVNNIAVAAYQDGYQGIGGYAYKHYLQVLKTSPLPWTSCAFIAYMTTTNEGFAAWGKDMGGYSANPVCMQDHSQDGYVDGVNTYDAKNDRGYEWWVSADGGRLVVEDPAYCAQVSFDLGDWIDMIVGNK
;
A
#
# COMPACT_ATOMS: atom_id res chain seq x y z
N ASP A 1 2.01 8.67 -13.14
CA ASP A 1 3.26 8.35 -13.84
C ASP A 1 3.72 6.92 -13.63
N TYR A 2 3.92 6.43 -12.41
CA TYR A 2 4.42 5.06 -12.16
C TYR A 2 3.74 3.92 -12.96
N LEU A 3 2.42 3.95 -13.11
CA LEU A 3 1.70 2.91 -13.88
C LEU A 3 1.90 3.05 -15.39
N LYS A 4 2.09 4.28 -15.89
CA LYS A 4 2.49 4.50 -17.27
C LYS A 4 3.92 3.99 -17.50
N ASP A 5 4.85 4.31 -16.60
CA ASP A 5 6.24 3.86 -16.71
C ASP A 5 6.32 2.33 -16.67
N ALA A 6 5.53 1.69 -15.79
CA ALA A 6 5.40 0.24 -15.74
C ALA A 6 4.87 -0.34 -17.05
N PHE A 7 3.82 0.26 -17.63
CA PHE A 7 3.29 -0.13 -18.93
C PHE A 7 4.32 0.01 -20.05
N ASP A 8 5.04 1.14 -20.10
CA ASP A 8 6.05 1.40 -21.13
C ASP A 8 7.21 0.39 -21.05
N ALA A 9 7.56 -0.06 -19.83
CA ALA A 9 8.57 -1.08 -19.59
C ALA A 9 8.10 -2.53 -19.90
N MET A 10 6.80 -2.77 -20.11
CA MET A 10 6.30 -4.11 -20.45
C MET A 10 6.84 -4.58 -21.81
N PRO A 11 7.17 -5.87 -21.95
CA PRO A 11 7.47 -6.44 -23.25
C PRO A 11 6.22 -6.39 -24.15
N ASP A 12 6.45 -6.21 -25.45
CA ASP A 12 5.35 -6.22 -26.42
C ASP A 12 4.68 -7.59 -26.49
N GLY A 13 3.37 -7.60 -26.73
CA GLY A 13 2.56 -8.80 -26.87
C GLY A 13 1.18 -8.66 -26.24
N ALA A 14 0.43 -9.77 -26.24
CA ALA A 14 -0.99 -9.78 -25.92
C ALA A 14 -1.35 -9.16 -24.56
N ALA A 15 -0.48 -9.28 -23.55
CA ALA A 15 -0.71 -8.66 -22.23
C ALA A 15 -0.63 -7.13 -22.30
N LYS A 16 0.39 -6.58 -22.99
CA LYS A 16 0.55 -5.14 -23.19
C LYS A 16 -0.56 -4.61 -24.09
N ASP A 17 -0.94 -5.33 -25.14
CA ASP A 17 -2.04 -4.97 -26.04
C ASP A 17 -3.38 -4.91 -25.30
N ARG A 18 -3.66 -5.87 -24.40
CA ARG A 18 -4.85 -5.87 -23.55
C ARG A 18 -4.90 -4.63 -22.65
N ILE A 19 -3.79 -4.30 -21.99
CA ILE A 19 -3.73 -3.12 -21.12
C ILE A 19 -3.84 -1.84 -21.95
N ALA A 20 -3.23 -1.78 -23.13
CA ALA A 20 -3.34 -0.63 -24.02
C ALA A 20 -4.79 -0.37 -24.44
N ALA A 21 -5.53 -1.43 -24.80
CA ALA A 21 -6.94 -1.33 -25.12
C ALA A 21 -7.75 -0.79 -23.94
N GLU A 22 -7.48 -1.29 -22.72
CA GLU A 22 -8.13 -0.82 -21.51
C GLU A 22 -7.81 0.66 -21.22
N VAL A 23 -6.56 1.08 -21.39
CA VAL A 23 -6.14 2.49 -21.23
C VAL A 23 -6.90 3.41 -22.19
N GLU A 24 -7.15 2.97 -23.43
CA GLU A 24 -7.98 3.74 -24.38
C GLU A 24 -9.44 3.85 -23.94
N GLU A 25 -10.03 2.78 -23.39
CA GLU A 25 -11.38 2.79 -22.81
C GLU A 25 -11.49 3.73 -21.60
N MET A 26 -10.40 3.89 -20.84
CA MET A 26 -10.37 4.74 -19.64
C MET A 26 -10.16 6.24 -19.92
N LYS A 27 -9.87 6.65 -21.16
CA LYS A 27 -9.76 8.07 -21.52
C LYS A 27 -11.05 8.86 -21.28
N PRO A 28 -12.21 8.46 -21.84
CA PRO A 28 -13.47 9.15 -21.56
C PRO A 28 -13.88 9.07 -20.09
N GLU A 29 -13.56 7.99 -19.38
CA GLU A 29 -13.83 7.87 -17.95
C GLU A 29 -13.00 8.88 -17.14
N ALA A 30 -11.72 9.06 -17.47
CA ALA A 30 -10.89 10.08 -16.83
C ALA A 30 -11.45 11.50 -17.03
N GLU A 31 -11.97 11.80 -18.22
CA GLU A 31 -12.65 13.07 -18.50
C GLU A 31 -13.95 13.22 -17.69
N ALA A 32 -14.78 12.17 -17.63
CA ALA A 32 -16.04 12.16 -16.90
C ALA A 32 -15.85 12.33 -15.38
N LEU A 33 -14.78 11.72 -14.84
CA LEU A 33 -14.36 11.82 -13.46
C LEU A 33 -13.57 13.10 -13.15
N MET A 34 -13.36 13.97 -14.13
CA MET A 34 -12.61 15.23 -14.01
C MET A 34 -11.19 15.02 -13.44
N LEU A 35 -10.51 13.96 -13.88
CA LEU A 35 -9.13 13.68 -13.45
C LEU A 35 -8.15 14.48 -14.32
N ASP A 36 -7.53 15.49 -13.72
CA ASP A 36 -6.65 16.44 -14.43
C ASP A 36 -5.27 15.85 -14.82
N ALA A 37 -4.90 14.69 -14.28
CA ALA A 37 -3.60 14.08 -14.53
C ALA A 37 -3.55 13.43 -15.93
N GLU A 38 -2.58 13.81 -16.77
CA GLU A 38 -2.38 13.28 -18.13
C GLU A 38 -2.40 11.75 -18.19
N ASN A 39 -1.79 11.11 -17.18
CA ASN A 39 -1.65 9.66 -17.11
C ASN A 39 -2.74 8.96 -16.26
N ALA A 40 -3.83 9.66 -15.93
CA ALA A 40 -4.96 9.09 -15.19
C ALA A 40 -5.56 7.81 -15.85
N PRO A 41 -5.67 7.70 -17.19
CA PRO A 41 -6.20 6.49 -17.82
C PRO A 41 -5.42 5.20 -17.48
N TYR A 42 -4.10 5.30 -17.28
CA TYR A 42 -3.29 4.15 -16.83
C TYR A 42 -3.61 3.71 -15.40
N ALA A 43 -3.92 4.66 -14.53
CA ALA A 43 -4.35 4.36 -13.16
C ALA A 43 -5.75 3.75 -13.11
N LEU A 44 -6.69 4.29 -13.89
CA LEU A 44 -8.03 3.74 -14.01
C LEU A 44 -8.01 2.32 -14.60
N ALA A 45 -7.19 2.08 -15.63
CA ALA A 45 -7.06 0.75 -16.23
C ALA A 45 -6.54 -0.28 -15.22
N TYR A 46 -5.53 0.09 -14.42
CA TYR A 46 -5.05 -0.75 -13.31
C TYR A 46 -6.15 -1.03 -12.29
N ILE A 47 -6.87 0.00 -11.84
CA ILE A 47 -7.95 -0.15 -10.85
C ILE A 47 -9.04 -1.08 -11.39
N LYS A 48 -9.53 -0.84 -12.61
CA LYS A 48 -10.57 -1.68 -13.22
C LYS A 48 -10.12 -3.14 -13.33
N LEU A 49 -8.95 -3.39 -13.93
CA LEU A 49 -8.45 -4.76 -14.11
C LEU A 49 -8.22 -5.46 -12.77
N PHE A 50 -7.75 -4.75 -11.75
CA PHE A 50 -7.60 -5.29 -10.40
C PHE A 50 -8.97 -5.59 -9.78
N CYS A 51 -9.90 -4.64 -9.81
CA CYS A 51 -11.25 -4.74 -9.23
C CYS A 51 -12.09 -5.85 -9.88
N GLU A 52 -11.93 -6.11 -11.18
CA GLU A 52 -12.63 -7.20 -11.86
C GLU A 52 -12.13 -8.60 -11.43
N GLN A 53 -10.90 -8.70 -10.93
CA GLN A 53 -10.21 -9.98 -10.75
C GLN A 53 -9.88 -10.33 -9.29
N TYR A 54 -9.81 -9.37 -8.38
CA TYR A 54 -9.43 -9.62 -6.99
C TYR A 54 -10.47 -10.48 -6.26
N ASN A 55 -10.04 -11.27 -5.28
CA ASN A 55 -10.97 -11.90 -4.34
C ASN A 55 -11.06 -11.05 -3.08
N GLU A 56 -12.26 -10.54 -2.79
CA GLU A 56 -12.48 -9.73 -1.60
C GLU A 56 -12.31 -10.56 -0.33
N GLN A 57 -11.62 -9.99 0.65
CA GLN A 57 -11.52 -10.50 2.02
C GLN A 57 -11.88 -9.37 2.97
N THR A 58 -12.46 -9.71 4.11
CA THR A 58 -12.92 -8.72 5.09
C THR A 58 -11.83 -8.22 6.05
N ASP A 59 -10.64 -8.83 6.01
CA ASP A 59 -9.47 -8.45 6.81
C ASP A 59 -8.18 -8.86 6.09
N ASP A 60 -7.09 -8.13 6.33
CA ASP A 60 -5.78 -8.42 5.74
C ASP A 60 -5.12 -9.69 6.32
N GLY A 61 -5.51 -10.12 7.53
CA GLY A 61 -5.00 -11.34 8.17
C GLY A 61 -5.29 -12.60 7.35
N PRO A 62 -6.55 -12.85 6.96
CA PRO A 62 -6.90 -13.89 5.99
C PRO A 62 -6.12 -13.81 4.67
N ILE A 63 -5.98 -12.61 4.09
CA ILE A 63 -5.19 -12.41 2.86
C ILE A 63 -3.76 -12.90 3.07
N CYS A 64 -3.11 -12.42 4.14
CA CYS A 64 -1.75 -12.83 4.49
C CYS A 64 -1.64 -14.35 4.66
N ASN A 65 -2.54 -14.95 5.46
CA ASN A 65 -2.53 -16.37 5.76
C ASN A 65 -2.67 -17.25 4.52
N THR A 66 -3.43 -16.81 3.51
CA THR A 66 -3.52 -17.51 2.23
C THR A 66 -2.23 -17.36 1.43
N LEU A 67 -1.73 -16.13 1.25
CA LEU A 67 -0.57 -15.85 0.41
C LEU A 67 0.72 -16.50 0.90
N VAL A 68 0.89 -16.63 2.22
CA VAL A 68 2.10 -17.26 2.78
C VAL A 68 2.09 -18.79 2.73
N THR A 69 1.07 -19.42 2.14
CA THR A 69 1.06 -20.87 1.90
C THR A 69 1.80 -21.25 0.62
N LYS A 70 2.48 -22.39 0.61
CA LYS A 70 3.10 -22.93 -0.62
C LYS A 70 2.11 -23.15 -1.76
N SER A 71 0.85 -23.42 -1.44
CA SER A 71 -0.21 -23.63 -2.42
C SER A 71 -0.65 -22.36 -3.16
N ALA A 72 -0.32 -21.18 -2.63
CA ALA A 72 -0.67 -19.89 -3.25
C ALA A 72 0.34 -19.45 -4.34
N ALA A 73 1.05 -20.40 -4.95
CA ALA A 73 1.94 -20.13 -6.07
C ALA A 73 1.22 -19.36 -7.19
N ASP A 74 1.92 -18.39 -7.77
CA ASP A 74 1.43 -17.48 -8.83
C ASP A 74 0.22 -16.62 -8.42
N GLN A 75 -0.07 -16.50 -7.13
CA GLN A 75 -1.06 -15.54 -6.61
C GLN A 75 -0.39 -14.26 -6.13
N CYS A 76 -1.12 -13.15 -6.20
CA CYS A 76 -0.73 -11.87 -5.64
C CYS A 76 -1.86 -11.31 -4.79
N GLY A 77 -1.54 -10.34 -3.94
CA GLY A 77 -2.54 -9.61 -3.18
C GLY A 77 -2.00 -8.29 -2.67
N LEU A 78 -2.94 -7.45 -2.24
CA LEU A 78 -2.69 -6.18 -1.57
C LEU A 78 -3.13 -6.35 -0.12
N LEU A 79 -2.25 -6.05 0.82
CA LEU A 79 -2.52 -6.17 2.24
C LEU A 79 -1.68 -5.16 3.04
N VAL A 80 -2.10 -4.88 4.26
CA VAL A 80 -1.29 -4.08 5.20
C VAL A 80 0.02 -4.81 5.53
N TYR A 81 1.15 -4.13 5.26
CA TYR A 81 2.50 -4.71 5.34
C TYR A 81 2.83 -5.36 6.69
N SER A 82 2.36 -4.76 7.80
CA SER A 82 2.60 -5.26 9.16
C SER A 82 2.01 -6.66 9.42
N LYS A 83 1.09 -7.17 8.60
CA LYS A 83 0.52 -8.51 8.79
C LYS A 83 1.57 -9.62 8.67
N LEU A 84 2.63 -9.41 7.89
CA LEU A 84 3.73 -10.40 7.73
C LEU A 84 4.40 -10.74 9.06
N ARG A 85 4.39 -9.82 10.03
CA ARG A 85 5.00 -10.05 11.35
C ARG A 85 4.34 -11.19 12.14
N SER A 86 3.05 -11.42 11.89
CA SER A 86 2.21 -12.37 12.65
C SER A 86 2.17 -13.76 12.03
N VAL A 87 2.92 -14.00 10.95
CA VAL A 87 2.97 -15.30 10.30
C VAL A 87 3.69 -16.31 11.20
N GLU A 88 2.97 -17.38 11.53
CA GLU A 88 3.53 -18.53 12.23
C GLU A 88 4.17 -19.50 11.22
N GLU A 89 5.49 -19.65 11.34
CA GLU A 89 6.30 -20.40 10.40
C GLU A 89 6.11 -21.92 10.57
N SER A 90 5.89 -22.61 9.46
CA SER A 90 5.69 -24.06 9.40
C SER A 90 6.21 -24.65 8.09
N ALA A 91 6.06 -25.96 7.89
CA ALA A 91 6.45 -26.60 6.64
C ALA A 91 5.64 -26.12 5.42
N GLU A 92 4.38 -25.71 5.62
CA GLU A 92 3.47 -25.31 4.54
C GLU A 92 3.26 -23.79 4.46
N THR A 93 3.48 -23.08 5.56
CA THR A 93 3.25 -21.64 5.70
C THR A 93 4.55 -20.95 6.08
N SER A 94 4.98 -19.95 5.31
CA SER A 94 6.18 -19.18 5.60
C SER A 94 6.13 -17.83 4.92
N VAL A 95 6.67 -16.79 5.57
CA VAL A 95 6.92 -15.50 4.90
C VAL A 95 7.84 -15.66 3.68
N ASN A 96 8.70 -16.67 3.65
CA ASN A 96 9.56 -16.94 2.50
C ASN A 96 8.84 -17.53 1.29
N ASN A 97 7.53 -17.81 1.39
CA ASN A 97 6.72 -18.23 0.25
C ASN A 97 6.22 -17.05 -0.59
N ILE A 98 6.40 -15.82 -0.14
CA ILE A 98 6.01 -14.61 -0.88
C ILE A 98 7.23 -13.82 -1.34
N ALA A 99 7.00 -12.93 -2.31
CA ALA A 99 7.91 -11.86 -2.66
C ALA A 99 7.21 -10.51 -2.45
N VAL A 100 7.88 -9.57 -1.77
CA VAL A 100 7.46 -8.16 -1.81
C VAL A 100 7.89 -7.62 -3.15
N ALA A 101 6.92 -7.27 -4.01
CA ALA A 101 7.19 -6.87 -5.40
C ALA A 101 8.19 -5.72 -5.49
N ALA A 102 8.04 -4.69 -4.65
CA ALA A 102 8.93 -3.55 -4.59
C ALA A 102 10.38 -3.88 -4.18
N TYR A 103 10.61 -5.02 -3.53
CA TYR A 103 11.97 -5.45 -3.13
C TYR A 103 12.69 -6.17 -4.26
N GLN A 104 12.00 -6.50 -5.35
CA GLN A 104 12.59 -7.25 -6.45
C GLN A 104 13.34 -6.33 -7.40
N ASP A 105 14.55 -6.74 -7.78
CA ASP A 105 15.38 -6.00 -8.72
C ASP A 105 14.66 -5.81 -10.06
N GLY A 106 14.68 -4.58 -10.55
CA GLY A 106 14.07 -4.22 -11.82
C GLY A 106 12.55 -4.17 -11.82
N TYR A 107 11.87 -4.35 -10.68
CA TYR A 107 10.42 -4.17 -10.57
C TYR A 107 10.00 -2.77 -11.06
N GLN A 108 9.01 -2.73 -11.95
CA GLN A 108 8.39 -1.52 -12.47
C GLN A 108 6.90 -1.54 -12.11
N GLY A 109 6.44 -0.56 -11.35
CA GLY A 109 5.11 -0.54 -10.75
C GLY A 109 5.11 0.26 -9.46
N ILE A 110 3.99 0.19 -8.72
CA ILE A 110 3.85 0.80 -7.40
C ILE A 110 4.09 -0.26 -6.32
N GLY A 111 4.77 0.11 -5.23
CA GLY A 111 4.94 -0.80 -4.10
C GLY A 111 3.70 -0.93 -3.21
N GLY A 112 2.65 -0.16 -3.49
CA GLY A 112 1.41 -0.12 -2.74
C GLY A 112 0.95 1.31 -2.48
N TYR A 113 0.19 1.47 -1.40
CA TYR A 113 -0.43 2.75 -1.02
C TYR A 113 -0.01 3.13 0.41
N ALA A 114 0.18 4.42 0.64
CA ALA A 114 0.40 4.97 1.97
C ALA A 114 -0.62 6.08 2.25
N TYR A 115 -1.22 6.06 3.43
CA TYR A 115 -2.16 7.07 3.89
C TYR A 115 -1.72 7.65 5.23
N LYS A 116 -2.18 8.86 5.52
CA LYS A 116 -1.77 9.58 6.74
C LYS A 116 -2.77 9.33 7.85
N HIS A 117 -2.27 9.07 9.06
CA HIS A 117 -3.10 9.08 10.26
C HIS A 117 -3.15 10.49 10.85
N TYR A 118 -4.37 11.02 11.02
CA TYR A 118 -4.58 12.36 11.56
C TYR A 118 -5.05 12.29 13.01
N LEU A 119 -4.38 13.01 13.90
CA LEU A 119 -4.81 13.24 15.27
C LEU A 119 -5.48 14.61 15.35
N GLN A 120 -6.75 14.65 15.76
CA GLN A 120 -7.54 15.88 15.77
C GLN A 120 -8.12 16.15 17.16
N VAL A 121 -8.18 17.42 17.55
CA VAL A 121 -8.90 17.88 18.74
C VAL A 121 -10.22 18.47 18.30
N LEU A 122 -11.32 17.79 18.62
CA LEU A 122 -12.65 18.27 18.29
C LEU A 122 -12.97 19.56 19.07
N LYS A 123 -13.67 20.49 18.42
CA LYS A 123 -14.13 21.74 19.04
C LYS A 123 -14.99 21.49 20.29
N THR A 124 -15.69 20.36 20.33
CA THR A 124 -16.55 19.92 21.43
C THR A 124 -15.83 19.08 22.48
N SER A 125 -14.52 18.88 22.37
CA SER A 125 -13.76 18.09 23.34
C SER A 125 -13.96 18.67 24.75
N PRO A 126 -14.37 17.86 25.74
CA PRO A 126 -14.53 18.33 27.12
C PRO A 126 -13.18 18.58 27.80
N LEU A 127 -12.09 18.04 27.25
CA LEU A 127 -10.74 18.13 27.80
C LEU A 127 -9.72 18.48 26.70
N PRO A 128 -9.85 19.64 26.03
CA PRO A 128 -9.06 19.95 24.84
C PRO A 128 -7.56 20.01 25.14
N TRP A 129 -7.18 20.56 26.29
CA TRP A 129 -5.77 20.64 26.72
C TRP A 129 -5.18 19.27 27.04
N THR A 130 -5.96 18.37 27.63
CA THR A 130 -5.53 16.98 27.87
C THR A 130 -5.36 16.24 26.55
N SER A 131 -6.29 16.42 25.60
CA SER A 131 -6.15 15.87 24.25
C SER A 131 -4.88 16.38 23.56
N CYS A 132 -4.60 17.69 23.64
CA CYS A 132 -3.36 18.27 23.11
C CYS A 132 -2.11 17.65 23.77
N ALA A 133 -2.11 17.51 25.10
CA ALA A 133 -0.99 16.91 25.83
C ALA A 133 -0.77 15.44 25.42
N PHE A 134 -1.84 14.67 25.24
CA PHE A 134 -1.76 13.27 24.81
C PHE A 134 -1.26 13.13 23.37
N ILE A 135 -1.75 13.98 22.45
CA ILE A 135 -1.26 14.02 21.06
C ILE A 135 0.22 14.39 21.03
N ALA A 136 0.64 15.39 21.82
CA ALA A 136 2.05 15.76 21.93
C ALA A 136 2.89 14.59 22.44
N TYR A 137 2.45 13.90 23.50
CA TYR A 137 3.11 12.69 23.99
C TYR A 137 3.25 11.61 22.91
N MET A 138 2.17 11.30 22.19
CA MET A 138 2.15 10.30 21.12
C MET A 138 3.07 10.62 19.94
N THR A 139 3.26 11.90 19.63
CA THR A 139 3.96 12.35 18.40
C THR A 139 5.40 12.82 18.64
N THR A 140 5.79 12.99 19.90
CA THR A 140 7.11 13.55 20.25
C THR A 140 7.95 12.65 21.17
N THR A 141 7.41 11.51 21.59
CA THR A 141 8.13 10.55 22.42
C THR A 141 8.08 9.14 21.83
N ASN A 142 9.17 8.39 21.99
CA ASN A 142 9.24 7.00 21.52
C ASN A 142 8.21 6.12 22.23
N GLU A 143 8.00 6.32 23.53
CA GLU A 143 7.02 5.59 24.33
C GLU A 143 5.58 5.89 23.87
N GLY A 144 5.27 7.17 23.61
CA GLY A 144 3.96 7.56 23.12
C GLY A 144 3.65 7.03 21.72
N PHE A 145 4.66 6.96 20.83
CA PHE A 145 4.49 6.41 19.49
C PHE A 145 4.51 4.88 19.44
N ALA A 146 4.96 4.21 20.52
CA ALA A 146 5.28 2.78 20.51
C ALA A 146 4.16 1.87 19.99
N ALA A 147 2.89 2.19 20.24
CA ALA A 147 1.78 1.37 19.76
C ALA A 147 1.64 1.35 18.22
N TRP A 148 2.08 2.41 17.54
CA TRP A 148 2.08 2.54 16.08
C TRP A 148 3.44 2.21 15.46
N GLY A 149 4.52 2.54 16.16
CA GLY A 149 5.88 2.31 15.70
C GLY A 149 6.44 0.92 16.02
N LYS A 150 5.71 0.06 16.73
CA LYS A 150 6.19 -1.29 17.07
C LYS A 150 6.27 -2.25 15.88
N ASP A 151 5.59 -1.94 14.77
CA ASP A 151 5.43 -2.83 13.63
C ASP A 151 5.89 -2.13 12.34
N MET A 152 6.54 -2.87 11.44
CA MET A 152 6.88 -2.44 10.08
C MET A 152 5.69 -1.81 9.34
N GLY A 153 5.96 -0.82 8.48
CA GLY A 153 4.93 -0.05 7.76
C GLY A 153 4.29 1.10 8.54
N GLY A 154 4.67 1.31 9.81
CA GLY A 154 4.24 2.45 10.63
C GLY A 154 5.33 3.52 10.75
N TYR A 155 5.08 4.71 10.18
CA TYR A 155 6.09 5.78 10.12
C TYR A 155 5.66 7.03 10.88
N SER A 156 6.47 7.46 11.84
CA SER A 156 6.25 8.74 12.52
C SER A 156 6.66 9.91 11.64
N ALA A 157 5.82 10.94 11.56
CA ALA A 157 6.21 12.21 10.94
C ALA A 157 7.34 12.93 11.70
N ASN A 158 7.60 12.54 12.95
CA ASN A 158 8.73 13.01 13.74
C ASN A 158 9.85 11.95 13.70
N PRO A 159 10.99 12.22 13.02
CA PRO A 159 12.08 11.25 12.89
C PRO A 159 12.65 10.77 14.22
N VAL A 160 12.55 11.57 15.29
CA VAL A 160 13.03 11.19 16.63
C VAL A 160 12.28 9.98 17.17
N CYS A 161 11.00 9.81 16.79
CA CYS A 161 10.13 8.72 17.23
C CYS A 161 10.14 7.52 16.28
N MET A 162 10.87 7.60 15.16
CA MET A 162 10.93 6.53 14.19
C MET A 162 11.63 5.32 14.80
N GLN A 163 11.06 4.14 14.59
CA GLN A 163 11.67 2.87 14.98
C GLN A 163 12.29 2.22 13.74
N ASP A 164 13.40 1.51 13.96
CA ASP A 164 14.12 0.82 12.89
C ASP A 164 13.66 -0.64 12.82
N HIS A 165 13.09 -1.01 11.67
CA HIS A 165 12.60 -2.35 11.36
C HIS A 165 13.43 -3.05 10.27
N SER A 166 14.64 -2.54 9.98
CA SER A 166 15.52 -3.08 8.95
C SER A 166 16.06 -4.49 9.23
N GLN A 167 15.85 -5.00 10.45
CA GLN A 167 16.29 -6.33 10.89
C GLN A 167 15.19 -7.17 11.54
N ASP A 168 13.91 -6.81 11.38
CA ASP A 168 12.79 -7.57 11.95
C ASP A 168 12.71 -9.03 11.45
N GLY A 169 13.31 -9.32 10.29
CA GLY A 169 13.42 -10.65 9.70
C GLY A 169 14.66 -11.44 10.10
N TYR A 170 15.52 -10.92 10.98
CA TYR A 170 16.75 -11.59 11.37
C TYR A 170 16.49 -12.61 12.48
N VAL A 171 17.10 -13.79 12.34
CA VAL A 171 17.13 -14.84 13.36
C VAL A 171 18.59 -15.18 13.60
N ASP A 172 19.03 -15.09 14.86
CA ASP A 172 20.43 -15.36 15.26
C ASP A 172 21.49 -14.61 14.42
N GLY A 173 21.17 -13.38 14.02
CA GLY A 173 22.06 -12.52 13.23
C GLY A 173 22.08 -12.83 11.72
N VAL A 174 21.21 -13.72 11.25
CA VAL A 174 21.06 -14.08 9.82
C VAL A 174 19.74 -13.55 9.30
N ASN A 175 19.76 -12.88 8.14
CA ASN A 175 18.55 -12.47 7.44
C ASN A 175 17.77 -13.71 6.98
N THR A 176 16.71 -14.06 7.71
CA THR A 176 15.93 -15.29 7.50
C THR A 176 14.58 -15.01 6.84
N TYR A 177 13.99 -13.84 7.08
CA TYR A 177 12.71 -13.40 6.53
C TYR A 177 12.82 -12.00 5.92
N ASP A 178 13.42 -11.89 4.72
CA ASP A 178 13.75 -10.58 4.14
C ASP A 178 12.52 -9.67 3.97
N ALA A 179 11.35 -10.25 3.68
CA ALA A 179 10.09 -9.53 3.55
C ALA A 179 9.60 -8.88 4.85
N LYS A 180 10.22 -9.15 6.01
CA LYS A 180 9.96 -8.43 7.27
C LYS A 180 10.91 -7.24 7.48
N ASN A 181 12.03 -7.19 6.75
CA ASN A 181 13.00 -6.11 6.90
C ASN A 181 12.49 -4.86 6.17
N ASP A 182 11.91 -3.94 6.93
CA ASP A 182 11.44 -2.67 6.38
C ASP A 182 12.61 -1.83 5.87
N ARG A 183 12.51 -1.30 4.65
CA ARG A 183 13.50 -0.40 4.07
C ARG A 183 13.34 1.05 4.53
N GLY A 184 12.28 1.35 5.28
CA GLY A 184 12.01 2.65 5.89
C GLY A 184 11.24 3.60 4.98
N TYR A 185 10.58 4.60 5.60
CA TYR A 185 9.68 5.53 4.91
C TYR A 185 10.31 6.20 3.69
N GLU A 186 11.53 6.73 3.83
CA GLU A 186 12.22 7.44 2.74
C GLU A 186 12.43 6.55 1.52
N TRP A 187 12.80 5.29 1.73
CA TRP A 187 12.93 4.33 0.64
C TRP A 187 11.57 4.04 -0.01
N TRP A 188 10.54 3.81 0.80
CA TRP A 188 9.20 3.47 0.31
C TRP A 188 8.56 4.56 -0.56
N VAL A 189 8.76 5.83 -0.22
CA VAL A 189 8.19 6.95 -0.99
C VAL A 189 9.08 7.43 -2.14
N SER A 190 10.32 6.93 -2.22
CA SER A 190 11.24 7.33 -3.28
C SER A 190 10.88 6.69 -4.63
N ALA A 191 11.15 7.43 -5.71
CA ALA A 191 10.94 6.97 -7.09
C ALA A 191 11.91 5.82 -7.48
N ASP A 192 13.06 5.73 -6.82
CA ASP A 192 14.07 4.68 -7.05
C ASP A 192 13.94 3.49 -6.08
N GLY A 193 13.01 3.58 -5.12
CA GLY A 193 12.75 2.56 -4.11
C GLY A 193 11.34 2.00 -4.23
N GLY A 194 10.54 2.15 -3.17
CA GLY A 194 9.25 1.49 -3.05
C GLY A 194 8.11 2.10 -3.86
N ARG A 195 8.24 3.32 -4.37
CA ARG A 195 7.22 4.00 -5.21
C ARG A 195 5.80 3.90 -4.64
N LEU A 196 5.64 4.06 -3.31
CA LEU A 196 4.31 4.09 -2.70
C LEU A 196 3.51 5.26 -3.26
N VAL A 197 2.25 5.01 -3.57
CA VAL A 197 1.28 6.06 -3.86
C VAL A 197 0.86 6.65 -2.53
N VAL A 198 1.38 7.84 -2.20
CA VAL A 198 1.10 8.54 -0.95
C VAL A 198 -0.14 9.41 -1.12
N GLU A 199 -1.07 9.29 -0.20
CA GLU A 199 -2.30 10.09 -0.14
C GLU A 199 -2.00 11.60 -0.16
N ASP A 200 -2.64 12.29 -1.11
CA ASP A 200 -2.93 13.72 -1.03
C ASP A 200 -4.37 13.90 -0.52
N PRO A 201 -4.57 14.28 0.75
CA PRO A 201 -5.90 14.34 1.34
C PRO A 201 -6.80 15.39 0.68
N ALA A 202 -6.24 16.48 0.14
CA ALA A 202 -7.03 17.53 -0.48
C ALA A 202 -7.56 17.05 -1.84
N TYR A 203 -6.71 16.38 -2.62
CA TYR A 203 -7.12 15.79 -3.89
C TYR A 203 -8.08 14.62 -3.67
N CYS A 204 -7.77 13.69 -2.76
CA CYS A 204 -8.66 12.57 -2.42
C CYS A 204 -10.05 13.06 -2.02
N ALA A 205 -10.16 14.10 -1.18
CA ALA A 205 -11.46 14.66 -0.80
C ALA A 205 -12.23 15.30 -1.96
N GLN A 206 -11.55 15.76 -3.02
CA GLN A 206 -12.20 16.32 -4.21
C GLN A 206 -12.81 15.23 -5.09
N VAL A 207 -12.12 14.10 -5.26
CA VAL A 207 -12.49 13.06 -6.23
C VAL A 207 -13.14 11.82 -5.60
N SER A 208 -13.08 11.66 -4.28
CA SER A 208 -13.45 10.40 -3.61
C SER A 208 -14.89 9.95 -3.84
N PHE A 209 -15.81 10.90 -4.01
CA PHE A 209 -17.22 10.57 -4.22
C PHE A 209 -17.42 9.94 -5.60
N ASP A 210 -17.07 10.66 -6.67
CA ASP A 210 -17.27 10.18 -8.05
C ASP A 210 -16.41 8.94 -8.36
N LEU A 211 -15.15 8.92 -7.89
CA LEU A 211 -14.28 7.76 -8.07
C LEU A 211 -14.74 6.56 -7.25
N GLY A 212 -15.29 6.78 -6.05
CA GLY A 212 -15.88 5.73 -5.22
C GLY A 212 -17.07 5.08 -5.90
N ASP A 213 -18.02 5.88 -6.38
CA ASP A 213 -19.19 5.39 -7.12
C ASP A 213 -18.76 4.61 -8.39
N TRP A 214 -17.73 5.09 -9.09
CA TRP A 214 -17.18 4.40 -10.25
C TRP A 214 -16.57 3.04 -9.91
N ILE A 215 -15.79 2.94 -8.82
CA ILE A 215 -15.25 1.66 -8.34
C ILE A 215 -16.39 0.72 -7.92
N ASP A 216 -17.39 1.22 -7.20
CA ASP A 216 -18.54 0.43 -6.76
C ASP A 216 -19.34 -0.12 -7.95
N MET A 217 -19.46 0.63 -9.05
CA MET A 217 -20.06 0.12 -10.29
C MET A 217 -19.25 -1.02 -10.90
N ILE A 218 -17.91 -0.95 -10.90
CA ILE A 218 -17.05 -2.04 -11.42
C ILE A 218 -17.21 -3.29 -10.55
N VAL A 219 -17.10 -3.13 -9.23
CA VAL A 219 -17.17 -4.24 -8.27
C VAL A 219 -18.56 -4.87 -8.26
N GLY A 220 -19.62 -4.07 -8.32
CA GLY A 220 -21.01 -4.55 -8.33
C GLY A 220 -21.41 -5.29 -9.61
N ASN A 221 -20.65 -5.16 -10.69
CA ASN A 221 -20.85 -5.87 -11.95
C ASN A 221 -20.07 -7.19 -12.04
N LYS A 222 -19.32 -7.56 -11.00
CA LYS A 222 -18.55 -8.80 -10.90
C LYS A 222 -19.42 -9.99 -10.49
#